data_AF-A0A535TJH8-F1
#
_entry.id   AF-A0A535TJH8-F1
#
_cell.length_a   1.000
_cell.length_b   1.000
_cell.length_c   1.000
_cell.angle_alpha   90.00
_cell.angle_beta   90.00
_cell.angle_gamma   90.00
#
_symmetry.space_group_name_H-M   'P 1'
#
loop_
_entity.id
_entity.type
_entity.pdbx_description
1 polymer ?
#
loop_
_entity_poly.entity_id
_entity_poly.type
_entity_poly.pdbx_seq_one_letter_code
_entity_poly.pdbx_strand_id
1 'polypeptide(L)'
;MKALDFMQRMVDFDRFMEGENRDSNDPDDIEHWCAVYGEMIRFKEGLLGETQREVEKVPDMRNELSGNDIPFLEAELRRLRRGLAFWEARRAERKKRR
;
A
#
# COMPACT_ATOMS: atom_id res chain seq x y z
N MET A 1 -23.80 -2.17 14.00
CA MET A 1 -22.34 -2.40 14.05
C MET A 1 -21.68 -1.46 13.07
N LYS A 2 -20.70 -0.64 13.48
CA LYS A 2 -20.03 0.32 12.59
C LYS A 2 -18.96 -0.41 11.78
N ALA A 3 -18.99 -0.25 10.45
CA ALA A 3 -18.02 -0.83 9.50
C ALA A 3 -16.54 -0.60 9.88
N LEU A 4 -16.26 0.46 10.65
CA LEU A 4 -14.95 0.78 11.22
C LEU A 4 -14.34 -0.38 12.06
N ASP A 5 -15.17 -1.14 12.77
CA ASP A 5 -14.74 -2.26 13.65
C ASP A 5 -14.38 -3.52 12.83
N PHE A 6 -14.96 -3.67 11.64
CA PHE A 6 -14.68 -4.77 10.71
C PHE A 6 -13.35 -4.56 9.98
N MET A 7 -13.07 -3.32 9.54
CA MET A 7 -11.78 -2.96 8.94
C MET A 7 -10.62 -3.04 9.94
N GLN A 8 -10.83 -2.66 11.19
CA GLN A 8 -9.80 -2.82 12.24
C GLN A 8 -9.43 -4.29 12.52
N ARG A 9 -10.35 -5.23 12.30
CA ARG A 9 -10.11 -6.67 12.54
C ARG A 9 -9.53 -7.41 11.34
N MET A 10 -9.74 -6.92 10.11
CA MET A 10 -9.25 -7.58 8.90
C MET A 10 -7.88 -7.11 8.44
N VAL A 11 -7.38 -5.97 8.94
CA VAL A 11 -6.23 -5.30 8.33
C VAL A 11 -5.07 -5.21 9.32
N ASP A 12 -4.15 -6.17 9.20
CA ASP A 12 -2.82 -6.03 9.76
C ASP A 12 -2.03 -5.06 8.87
N PHE A 13 -2.01 -3.78 9.28
CA PHE A 13 -1.29 -2.71 8.58
C PHE A 13 0.25 -2.82 8.67
N ASP A 14 0.74 -3.78 9.47
CA ASP A 14 2.16 -4.11 9.58
C ASP A 14 2.50 -5.43 8.87
N ARG A 15 1.50 -6.14 8.33
CA ARG A 15 1.69 -7.37 7.54
C ARG A 15 2.63 -7.11 6.37
N PHE A 16 3.53 -8.03 6.09
CA PHE A 16 4.35 -8.01 4.88
C PHE A 16 3.57 -8.48 3.65
N MET A 17 4.13 -8.32 2.47
CA MET A 17 3.58 -8.99 1.30
C MET A 17 3.72 -10.51 1.49
N GLU A 18 2.79 -11.28 0.94
CA GLU A 18 2.86 -12.74 1.05
C GLU A 18 4.13 -13.25 0.36
N GLY A 19 4.94 -14.05 1.08
CA GLY A 19 6.23 -14.52 0.60
C GLY A 19 7.40 -13.53 0.76
N GLU A 20 7.16 -12.32 1.27
CA GLU A 20 8.23 -11.35 1.51
C GLU A 20 9.15 -11.79 2.65
N ASN A 21 10.44 -11.85 2.36
CA ASN A 21 11.49 -12.10 3.34
C ASN A 21 12.43 -10.89 3.47
N ARG A 22 12.23 -10.06 4.51
CA ARG A 22 13.03 -8.84 4.75
C ARG A 22 14.48 -9.10 5.19
N ASP A 23 14.81 -10.34 5.52
CA ASP A 23 16.18 -10.73 5.83
C ASP A 23 16.99 -11.09 4.58
N SER A 24 16.34 -11.19 3.40
CA SER A 24 17.03 -11.44 2.15
C SER A 24 17.99 -10.31 1.78
N ASN A 25 19.17 -10.70 1.29
CA ASN A 25 20.18 -9.81 0.70
C ASN A 25 20.45 -10.17 -0.77
N ASP A 26 19.65 -11.07 -1.33
CA ASP A 26 19.72 -11.46 -2.74
C ASP A 26 19.39 -10.23 -3.61
N PRO A 27 20.25 -9.87 -4.59
CA PRO A 27 19.91 -8.79 -5.52
C PRO A 27 18.57 -8.98 -6.22
N ASP A 28 18.23 -10.21 -6.59
CA ASP A 28 17.05 -10.51 -7.38
C ASP A 28 15.79 -10.31 -6.52
N ASP A 29 15.83 -10.72 -5.24
CA ASP A 29 14.76 -10.43 -4.28
C ASP A 29 14.57 -8.92 -4.06
N ILE A 30 15.67 -8.17 -3.91
CA ILE A 30 15.59 -6.72 -3.69
C ILE A 30 14.92 -6.02 -4.89
N GLU A 31 15.33 -6.37 -6.12
CA GLU A 31 14.74 -5.80 -7.33
C GLU A 31 13.28 -6.26 -7.51
N HIS A 32 13.00 -7.54 -7.25
CA HIS A 32 11.65 -8.10 -7.31
C HIS A 32 10.68 -7.36 -6.37
N TRP A 33 11.04 -7.21 -5.09
CA TRP A 33 10.17 -6.55 -4.13
C TRP A 33 10.02 -5.04 -4.38
N CYS A 34 11.05 -4.36 -4.88
CA CYS A 34 10.90 -2.99 -5.36
C CYS A 34 9.84 -2.90 -6.49
N ALA A 35 9.86 -3.83 -7.43
CA ALA A 35 8.91 -3.87 -8.53
C ALA A 35 7.48 -4.18 -8.03
N VAL A 36 7.32 -5.20 -7.20
CA VAL A 36 6.01 -5.61 -6.65
C VAL A 36 5.37 -4.48 -5.84
N TYR A 37 6.12 -3.86 -4.92
CA TYR A 37 5.59 -2.73 -4.17
C TYR A 37 5.25 -1.54 -5.07
N GLY A 38 6.11 -1.24 -6.05
CA GLY A 38 5.86 -0.17 -7.03
C GLY A 38 4.58 -0.38 -7.84
N GLU A 39 4.32 -1.62 -8.28
CA GLU A 39 3.10 -1.97 -9.01
C GLU A 39 1.85 -1.83 -8.13
N MET A 40 1.89 -2.36 -6.91
CA MET A 40 0.77 -2.27 -5.97
C MET A 40 0.42 -0.83 -5.58
N ILE A 41 1.44 0.02 -5.41
CA ILE A 41 1.24 1.45 -5.16
C ILE A 41 0.53 2.10 -6.34
N ARG A 42 1.03 1.91 -7.57
CA ARG A 42 0.43 2.52 -8.77
C ARG A 42 -1.02 2.09 -8.97
N PHE A 43 -1.30 0.80 -8.76
CA PHE A 43 -2.67 0.28 -8.83
C PHE A 43 -3.58 0.97 -7.83
N LYS A 44 -3.17 1.08 -6.55
CA LYS A 44 -3.99 1.70 -5.50
C LYS A 44 -4.12 3.22 -5.65
N GLU A 45 -3.09 3.91 -6.13
CA GLU A 45 -3.19 5.33 -6.46
C GLU A 45 -4.21 5.58 -7.58
N GLY A 46 -4.23 4.72 -8.59
CA GLY A 46 -5.25 4.75 -9.65
C GLY A 46 -6.66 4.55 -9.09
N LEU A 47 -6.83 3.52 -8.25
CA LEU A 47 -8.12 3.22 -7.61
C LEU A 47 -8.59 4.37 -6.71
N LEU A 48 -7.70 4.89 -5.84
CA LEU A 48 -8.03 6.01 -4.96
C LEU A 48 -8.45 7.25 -5.76
N GLY A 49 -7.72 7.58 -6.82
CA GLY A 49 -8.08 8.70 -7.69
C GLY A 49 -9.43 8.51 -8.39
N GLU A 50 -9.76 7.29 -8.80
CA GLU A 50 -11.08 6.97 -9.34
C GLU A 50 -12.19 7.10 -8.29
N THR A 51 -12.00 6.51 -7.11
CA THR A 51 -12.94 6.62 -5.98
C THR A 51 -13.20 8.08 -5.61
N GLN A 52 -12.16 8.91 -5.52
CA GLN A 52 -12.31 10.34 -5.23
C GLN A 52 -13.14 11.06 -6.30
N ARG A 53 -12.90 10.80 -7.59
CA ARG A 53 -13.67 11.40 -8.69
C ARG A 53 -15.13 10.97 -8.69
N GLU A 54 -15.42 9.72 -8.39
CA GLU A 54 -16.81 9.22 -8.35
C GLU A 54 -17.58 9.76 -7.13
N VAL A 55 -16.91 9.93 -5.99
CA VAL A 55 -17.48 10.58 -4.80
C VAL A 55 -17.90 12.03 -5.08
N GLU A 56 -17.11 12.77 -5.87
CA GLU A 56 -17.47 14.14 -6.26
C GLU A 56 -18.74 14.21 -7.12
N LYS A 57 -19.02 13.17 -7.91
CA LYS A 57 -20.17 13.12 -8.82
C LYS A 57 -21.47 12.71 -8.13
N VAL A 58 -21.39 11.98 -7.01
CA VAL A 58 -22.57 11.42 -6.33
C VAL A 58 -22.59 11.84 -4.86
N PRO A 59 -23.29 12.93 -4.52
CA PRO A 59 -23.34 13.47 -3.15
C PRO A 59 -23.84 12.47 -2.09
N ASP A 60 -24.73 11.54 -2.47
CA ASP A 60 -25.28 10.54 -1.55
C ASP A 60 -24.28 9.43 -1.21
N MET A 61 -23.34 9.10 -2.11
CA MET A 61 -22.26 8.13 -1.84
C MET A 61 -21.12 8.73 -1.00
N ARG A 62 -21.13 10.05 -0.81
CA ARG A 62 -20.08 10.79 -0.10
C ARG A 62 -19.91 10.31 1.34
N ASN A 63 -20.99 9.94 2.03
CA ASN A 63 -20.94 9.53 3.43
C ASN A 63 -20.34 8.13 3.63
N GLU A 64 -20.65 7.17 2.75
CA GLU A 64 -20.11 5.80 2.85
C GLU A 64 -18.66 5.72 2.35
N LEU A 65 -18.38 6.24 1.16
CA LEU A 65 -17.06 6.16 0.54
C LEU A 65 -16.00 7.04 1.24
N SER A 66 -16.37 8.25 1.68
CA SER A 66 -15.45 9.12 2.43
C SER A 66 -15.25 8.67 3.86
N GLY A 67 -16.23 7.97 4.45
CA GLY A 67 -16.16 7.54 5.84
C GLY A 67 -15.23 6.34 6.06
N ASN A 68 -15.09 5.47 5.06
CA ASN A 68 -14.44 4.16 5.21
C ASN A 68 -13.41 3.86 4.12
N ASP A 69 -13.81 3.91 2.85
CA ASP A 69 -12.99 3.36 1.75
C ASP A 69 -11.78 4.24 1.42
N ILE A 70 -11.96 5.57 1.39
CA ILE A 70 -10.84 6.50 1.15
C ILE A 70 -9.79 6.41 2.27
N PRO A 71 -10.16 6.55 3.57
CA PRO A 71 -9.19 6.39 4.66
C PRO A 71 -8.49 5.04 4.67
N PHE A 72 -9.20 3.97 4.27
CA PHE A 72 -8.64 2.63 4.14
C PHE A 72 -7.57 2.55 3.03
N LEU A 73 -7.91 3.00 1.81
CA LEU A 73 -6.99 3.02 0.68
C LEU A 73 -5.75 3.86 0.97
N GLU A 74 -5.90 4.99 1.64
CA GLU A 74 -4.78 5.83 2.08
C GLU A 74 -3.89 5.13 3.11
N ALA A 75 -4.47 4.43 4.09
CA ALA A 75 -3.71 3.68 5.09
C ALA A 75 -2.91 2.54 4.45
N GLU A 76 -3.50 1.84 3.49
CA GLU A 76 -2.84 0.77 2.75
C GLU A 76 -1.72 1.31 1.84
N LEU A 77 -1.94 2.44 1.17
CA LEU A 77 -0.90 3.14 0.42
C LEU A 77 0.28 3.55 1.31
N ARG A 78 0.01 4.07 2.51
CA ARG A 78 1.08 4.40 3.48
C ARG A 78 1.90 3.16 3.85
N ARG A 79 1.26 2.01 4.06
CA ARG A 79 1.94 0.73 4.33
C ARG A 79 2.82 0.32 3.14
N LEU A 80 2.27 0.31 1.92
CA LEU A 80 3.01 -0.11 0.73
C LEU A 80 4.23 0.81 0.47
N ARG A 81 4.06 2.12 0.65
CA ARG A 81 5.18 3.09 0.51
C ARG A 81 6.29 2.85 1.52
N ARG A 82 5.96 2.48 2.78
CA ARG A 82 6.99 2.07 3.77
C ARG A 82 7.73 0.80 3.33
N GLY A 83 7.01 -0.17 2.76
CA GLY A 83 7.60 -1.38 2.20
C GLY A 83 8.55 -1.10 1.03
N LEU A 84 8.13 -0.25 0.08
CA LEU A 84 8.98 0.18 -1.03
C LEU A 84 10.25 0.88 -0.52
N ALA A 85 10.10 1.83 0.40
CA ALA A 85 11.23 2.58 0.96
C ALA A 85 12.26 1.66 1.63
N PHE A 86 11.81 0.59 2.30
CA PHE A 86 12.70 -0.42 2.88
C PHE A 86 13.56 -1.11 1.80
N TRP A 87 12.93 -1.59 0.72
CA TRP A 87 13.64 -2.30 -0.35
C TRP A 87 14.54 -1.37 -1.17
N GLU A 88 14.12 -0.12 -1.40
CA GLU A 88 14.95 0.89 -2.05
C GLU A 88 16.20 1.24 -1.22
N ALA A 89 16.06 1.33 0.12
CA ALA A 89 17.19 1.53 1.01
C ALA A 89 18.19 0.36 0.92
N ARG A 90 17.71 -0.88 0.96
CA ARG A 90 18.55 -2.09 0.77
C ARG A 90 19.26 -2.08 -0.59
N ARG A 91 18.54 -1.73 -1.65
CA ARG A 91 19.10 -1.58 -3.01
C ARG A 91 20.23 -0.55 -3.04
N ALA A 92 20.04 0.59 -2.39
CA ALA A 92 21.04 1.66 -2.31
C ALA A 92 22.28 1.24 -1.50
N GLU A 93 22.09 0.59 -0.36
CA GLU A 93 23.19 0.05 0.46
C GLU A 93 24.03 -0.96 -0.31
N ARG A 94 23.38 -1.85 -1.05
CA ARG A 94 24.08 -2.82 -1.91
C ARG A 94 24.92 -2.12 -2.98
N LYS A 95 24.37 -1.10 -3.66
CA LYS A 95 25.09 -0.34 -4.69
C LYS A 95 26.34 0.36 -4.14
N LYS A 96 26.34 0.77 -2.87
CA LYS A 96 27.51 1.39 -2.20
C LYS A 96 28.63 0.40 -1.86
N ARG A 97 28.33 -0.90 -1.78
CA ARG A 97 29.29 -1.98 -1.44
C ARG A 97 29.93 -2.64 -2.65
N ARG A 98 29.50 -2.27 -3.86
CA ARG A 98 30.09 -2.68 -5.14
C ARG A 98 31.17 -1.68 -5.56
#